data_AF-A0A961MPN8-F1
#
_entry.id   AF-A0A961MPN8-F1
#
_cell.length_a   1.000
_cell.length_b   1.000
_cell.length_c   1.000
_cell.angle_alpha   90.00
_cell.angle_beta   90.00
_cell.angle_gamma   90.00
#
_symmetry.space_group_name_H-M   'P 1'
#
loop_
_entity.id
_entity.type
_entity.pdbx_description
1 polymer ?
#
loop_
_entity_poly.entity_id
_entity_poly.type
_entity_poly.pdbx_seq_one_letter_code
_entity_poly.pdbx_strand_id
1 'polypeptide(L)'
;MAILQAKQDALAARIAGLTLVAGGWAGAARREALDRLTAMGLPAKRDEYWRYTDPSALITPEAPRAAVFDDSDEAPPFDMIDRVKLVFVDGVFDAAASDDPALAGVEIERLD
;
A
#
# COMPACT_ATOMS: atom_id res chain seq x y z
N MET A 1 -19.54 8.83 -21.06
CA MET A 1 -20.54 8.81 -19.95
C MET A 1 -20.52 7.47 -19.21
N ALA A 2 -20.97 6.35 -19.79
CA ALA A 2 -21.09 5.07 -19.07
C ALA A 2 -19.78 4.49 -18.50
N ILE A 3 -18.66 4.60 -19.25
CA ILE A 3 -17.36 4.06 -18.79
C ILE A 3 -16.80 4.86 -17.62
N LEU A 4 -16.95 6.19 -17.63
CA LEU A 4 -16.50 7.06 -16.53
C LEU A 4 -17.31 6.77 -15.27
N GLN A 5 -18.62 6.62 -15.39
CA GLN A 5 -19.49 6.28 -14.26
C GLN A 5 -19.09 4.94 -13.63
N ALA A 6 -18.86 3.90 -14.44
CA ALA A 6 -18.43 2.60 -13.95
C ALA A 6 -17.10 2.65 -13.17
N LYS A 7 -16.15 3.49 -13.61
CA LYS A 7 -14.88 3.70 -12.89
C LYS A 7 -15.08 4.42 -11.54
N GLN A 8 -16.01 5.37 -11.49
CA GLN A 8 -16.35 6.09 -10.26
C GLN A 8 -17.09 5.19 -9.27
N ASP A 9 -18.02 4.36 -9.74
CA ASP A 9 -18.74 3.38 -8.90
C ASP A 9 -17.76 2.34 -8.32
N ALA A 10 -16.84 1.84 -9.15
CA ALA A 10 -15.79 0.93 -8.70
C ALA A 10 -14.85 1.59 -7.68
N LEU A 11 -14.49 2.85 -7.90
CA LEU A 11 -13.69 3.62 -6.94
C LEU A 11 -14.42 3.76 -5.61
N ALA A 12 -15.67 4.20 -5.63
CA ALA A 12 -16.48 4.40 -4.43
C ALA A 12 -16.59 3.11 -3.62
N ALA A 13 -16.86 1.99 -4.29
CA ALA A 13 -16.90 0.67 -3.64
C ALA A 13 -15.54 0.29 -3.04
N ARG A 14 -14.43 0.58 -3.73
CA ARG A 14 -13.08 0.26 -3.25
C ARG A 14 -12.69 1.05 -2.01
N ILE A 15 -12.94 2.35 -1.99
CA ILE A 15 -12.50 3.21 -0.89
C ILE A 15 -13.45 3.18 0.32
N ALA A 16 -14.70 2.70 0.16
CA ALA A 16 -15.68 2.60 1.24
C ALA A 16 -15.20 1.73 2.41
N GLY A 17 -14.37 0.72 2.15
CA GLY A 17 -13.77 -0.13 3.19
C GLY A 17 -12.45 0.39 3.77
N LEU A 18 -11.95 1.53 3.30
CA LEU A 18 -10.64 2.06 3.69
C LEU A 18 -10.78 3.25 4.65
N THR A 19 -9.81 3.41 5.54
CA THR A 19 -9.72 4.56 6.44
C THR A 19 -8.66 5.53 5.92
N LEU A 20 -9.03 6.80 5.75
CA LEU A 20 -8.08 7.86 5.42
C LEU A 20 -7.44 8.42 6.69
N VAL A 21 -6.16 8.13 6.90
CA VAL A 21 -5.38 8.73 8.00
C VAL A 21 -4.94 10.14 7.61
N ALA A 22 -5.76 11.15 7.93
CA ALA A 22 -5.53 12.53 7.52
C ALA A 22 -4.71 13.38 8.53
N GLY A 23 -4.18 12.74 9.58
CA GLY A 23 -3.33 13.34 10.61
C GLY A 23 -1.86 13.44 10.21
N GLY A 24 -1.06 14.03 11.10
CA GLY A 24 0.39 14.17 10.95
C GLY A 24 0.82 15.03 9.76
N TRP A 25 2.13 15.01 9.49
CA TRP A 25 2.73 15.78 8.38
C TRP A 25 2.28 15.25 7.00
N ALA A 26 1.94 13.96 6.89
CA ALA A 26 1.48 13.37 5.63
C ALA A 26 0.00 13.61 5.32
N GLY A 27 -0.77 14.18 6.25
CA GLY A 27 -2.22 14.35 6.10
C GLY A 27 -2.62 15.14 4.85
N ALA A 28 -1.88 16.22 4.52
CA ALA A 28 -2.10 16.99 3.30
C ALA A 28 -1.82 16.15 2.05
N ALA A 29 -0.67 15.48 2.00
CA ALA A 29 -0.28 14.62 0.88
C ALA A 29 -1.28 13.46 0.64
N ARG A 30 -1.82 12.87 1.72
CA ARG A 30 -2.84 11.80 1.63
C ARG A 30 -4.17 12.31 1.06
N ARG A 31 -4.63 13.51 1.45
CA ARG A 31 -5.83 14.13 0.86
C ARG A 31 -5.63 14.42 -0.62
N GLU A 32 -4.51 15.03 -0.99
CA GLU A 32 -4.20 15.30 -2.40
C GLU A 32 -4.09 14.01 -3.24
N ALA A 33 -3.55 12.93 -2.66
CA ALA A 33 -3.51 11.63 -3.31
C ALA A 33 -4.92 11.06 -3.55
N LEU A 34 -5.83 11.19 -2.57
CA LEU A 34 -7.22 10.81 -2.73
C LEU A 34 -7.92 11.65 -3.79
N ASP A 35 -7.69 12.97 -3.83
CA ASP A 35 -8.28 13.86 -4.82
C ASP A 35 -7.83 13.48 -6.24
N ARG A 36 -6.54 13.22 -6.44
CA ARG A 36 -6.00 12.74 -7.73
C ARG A 36 -6.61 11.39 -8.11
N LEU A 37 -6.71 10.45 -7.17
CA LEU A 37 -7.32 9.15 -7.41
C LEU A 37 -8.79 9.29 -7.81
N THR A 38 -9.56 10.14 -7.13
CA THR A 38 -10.96 10.43 -7.45
C THR A 38 -11.14 11.06 -8.82
N ALA A 39 -10.26 12.00 -9.18
CA ALA A 39 -10.30 12.62 -10.51
C ALA A 39 -9.98 11.61 -11.63
N MET A 40 -9.05 10.68 -11.40
CA MET A 40 -8.65 9.67 -12.40
C MET A 40 -9.63 8.49 -12.50
N GLY A 41 -10.21 8.06 -11.36
CA GLY A 41 -10.95 6.81 -11.24
C GLY A 41 -10.05 5.56 -11.25
N LEU A 42 -10.65 4.38 -11.05
CA LEU A 42 -9.92 3.12 -11.09
C LEU A 42 -9.61 2.66 -12.53
N PRO A 43 -8.54 1.87 -12.72
CA PRO A 43 -8.20 1.33 -14.02
C PRO A 43 -9.25 0.31 -14.51
N ALA A 44 -9.40 0.24 -15.83
CA ALA A 44 -10.26 -0.73 -16.51
C ALA A 44 -9.48 -1.52 -17.55
N LYS A 45 -9.92 -2.75 -17.86
CA LYS A 45 -9.28 -3.64 -18.86
C LYS A 45 -9.10 -3.03 -20.26
N ARG A 46 -9.89 -1.99 -20.59
CA ARG A 46 -9.83 -1.29 -21.89
C ARG A 46 -8.89 -0.10 -21.88
N ASP A 47 -8.31 0.26 -20.74
CA ASP A 47 -7.31 1.32 -20.67
C ASP A 47 -6.02 0.85 -21.35
N GLU A 48 -5.45 1.67 -22.22
CA GLU A 48 -4.25 1.32 -23.01
C GLU A 48 -3.07 0.89 -22.12
N TYR A 49 -2.86 1.61 -21.00
CA TYR A 49 -1.81 1.30 -20.03
C TYR A 49 -2.00 -0.07 -19.34
N TRP A 50 -3.23 -0.59 -19.33
CA TRP A 50 -3.60 -1.87 -18.71
C TRP A 50 -3.83 -2.99 -19.74
N ARG A 51 -3.46 -2.76 -21.01
CA ARG A 51 -3.70 -3.72 -22.10
C ARG A 51 -3.13 -5.12 -21.80
N TYR A 52 -2.03 -5.19 -21.07
CA TYR A 52 -1.31 -6.43 -20.78
C TYR A 52 -1.34 -6.85 -19.31
N THR A 53 -2.13 -6.17 -18.48
CA THR A 53 -2.23 -6.45 -17.05
C THR A 53 -3.69 -6.36 -16.64
N ASP A 54 -4.24 -7.44 -16.08
CA ASP A 54 -5.63 -7.43 -15.62
C ASP A 54 -5.73 -6.71 -14.26
N PRO A 55 -6.39 -5.54 -14.16
CA PRO A 55 -6.52 -4.83 -12.89
C PRO A 55 -7.56 -5.43 -11.95
N SER A 56 -8.36 -6.43 -12.37
CA SER A 56 -9.54 -6.86 -11.60
C SER A 56 -9.24 -7.26 -10.16
N ALA A 57 -8.15 -7.97 -9.90
CA ALA A 57 -7.74 -8.36 -8.54
C ALA A 57 -7.16 -7.19 -7.72
N LEU A 58 -6.67 -6.14 -8.37
CA LEU A 58 -6.15 -4.94 -7.70
C LEU A 58 -7.26 -4.02 -7.21
N ILE A 59 -8.35 -3.93 -7.98
CA ILE A 59 -9.43 -2.95 -7.77
C ILE A 59 -10.63 -3.51 -7.00
N THR A 60 -10.65 -4.80 -6.67
CA THR A 60 -11.75 -5.40 -5.90
C THR A 60 -11.93 -4.70 -4.54
N PRO A 61 -13.17 -4.45 -4.08
CA PRO A 61 -13.42 -3.77 -2.81
C PRO A 61 -12.73 -4.40 -1.61
N GLU A 62 -12.82 -5.72 -1.50
CA GLU A 62 -12.10 -6.52 -0.51
C GLU A 62 -10.89 -7.17 -1.17
N ALA A 63 -9.70 -6.85 -0.67
CA ALA A 63 -8.46 -7.40 -1.21
C ALA A 63 -8.34 -8.88 -0.80
N PRO A 64 -8.05 -9.79 -1.74
CA PRO A 64 -7.82 -11.18 -1.39
C PRO A 64 -6.59 -11.29 -0.48
N ARG A 65 -6.64 -12.20 0.49
CA ARG A 65 -5.49 -12.50 1.35
C ARG A 65 -4.39 -13.12 0.49
N ALA A 66 -3.21 -12.51 0.51
CA ALA A 66 -2.03 -13.09 -0.13
C ALA A 66 -1.57 -14.32 0.67
N ALA A 67 -1.04 -15.32 -0.03
CA ALA A 67 -0.28 -16.37 0.61
C ALA A 67 0.99 -15.76 1.22
N VAL A 68 1.36 -16.21 2.42
CA VAL A 68 2.64 -15.85 3.02
C VAL A 68 3.73 -16.52 2.19
N PHE A 69 4.76 -15.77 1.84
CA PHE A 69 5.94 -16.33 1.19
C PHE A 69 6.66 -17.26 2.17
N ASP A 70 6.92 -18.49 1.75
CA ASP A 70 7.73 -19.44 2.51
C ASP A 70 9.19 -19.24 2.09
N ASP A 71 9.98 -18.69 3.00
CA ASP A 71 11.42 -18.44 2.81
C ASP A 71 12.28 -19.48 3.51
N SER A 72 11.71 -20.61 3.94
CA SER A 72 12.45 -21.62 4.72
C SER A 72 13.60 -22.29 3.97
N ASP A 73 13.62 -22.20 2.63
CA ASP A 73 14.67 -22.72 1.75
C ASP A 73 15.66 -21.66 1.24
N GLU A 74 15.48 -20.39 1.60
CA GLU A 74 16.31 -19.28 1.15
C GLU A 74 16.85 -18.43 2.31
N ALA A 75 18.15 -18.14 2.30
CA ALA A 75 18.71 -17.16 3.24
C ALA A 75 18.25 -15.74 2.84
N PRO A 76 17.77 -14.90 3.78
CA PRO A 76 17.38 -13.53 3.47
C PRO A 76 18.54 -12.77 2.80
N PRO A 77 18.32 -12.01 1.71
CA PRO A 77 19.39 -11.42 0.89
C PRO A 77 20.41 -10.53 1.62
N PHE A 78 20.10 -10.11 2.86
CA PHE A 78 20.91 -9.20 3.67
C PHE A 78 21.27 -9.79 5.05
N ASP A 79 21.12 -11.10 5.27
CA ASP A 79 21.36 -11.70 6.58
C ASP A 79 22.81 -11.50 7.09
N MET A 80 23.78 -11.49 6.17
CA MET A 80 25.21 -11.31 6.43
C MET A 80 25.67 -9.84 6.55
N ILE A 81 24.77 -8.87 6.47
CA ILE A 81 25.10 -7.44 6.56
C ILE A 81 24.68 -6.90 7.94
N ASP A 82 25.58 -6.19 8.61
CA ASP A 82 25.25 -5.43 9.82
C ASP A 82 24.26 -4.30 9.48
N ARG A 83 23.11 -4.27 10.17
CA ARG A 83 21.94 -3.47 9.77
C ARG A 83 21.00 -3.23 10.94
N VAL A 84 20.21 -2.16 10.83
CA VAL A 84 19.01 -1.95 11.66
C VAL A 84 17.82 -2.54 10.90
N LYS A 85 17.17 -3.56 11.46
CA LYS A 85 16.02 -4.24 10.87
C LYS A 85 14.72 -3.67 11.41
N LEU A 86 13.89 -3.12 10.52
CA LEU A 86 12.53 -2.68 10.84
C LEU A 86 11.52 -3.60 10.15
N VAL A 87 10.56 -4.14 10.92
CA VAL A 87 9.57 -5.10 10.45
C VAL A 87 8.18 -4.47 10.47
N PHE A 88 7.47 -4.64 9.36
CA PHE A 88 6.08 -4.23 9.21
C PHE A 88 5.24 -5.45 8.81
N VAL A 89 4.20 -5.73 9.59
CA VAL A 89 3.24 -6.80 9.31
C VAL A 89 1.92 -6.16 8.90
N ASP A 90 1.44 -6.49 7.70
CA ASP A 90 0.22 -5.89 7.11
C ASP A 90 0.20 -4.36 7.17
N GLY A 91 1.37 -3.72 6.95
CA GLY A 91 1.53 -2.26 6.97
C GLY A 91 1.66 -1.64 8.37
N VAL A 92 1.65 -2.44 9.44
CA VAL A 92 1.79 -1.99 10.82
C VAL A 92 3.18 -2.34 11.36
N PHE A 93 3.85 -1.37 12.00
CA PHE A 93 5.17 -1.58 12.60
C PHE A 93 5.11 -2.59 13.76
N ASP A 94 5.95 -3.62 13.71
CA ASP A 94 6.12 -4.63 14.76
C ASP A 94 7.41 -4.38 15.54
N ALA A 95 7.28 -3.76 16.71
CA ALA A 95 8.41 -3.43 17.56
C ALA A 95 9.12 -4.66 18.15
N ALA A 96 8.43 -5.79 18.33
CA ALA A 96 9.04 -6.99 18.92
C ALA A 96 9.90 -7.75 17.90
N ALA A 97 9.56 -7.65 16.62
CA ALA A 97 10.34 -8.24 15.52
C ALA A 97 11.45 -7.32 14.97
N SER A 98 11.46 -6.05 15.38
CA SER A 98 12.37 -5.00 14.92
C SER A 98 13.52 -4.72 15.90
N ASP A 99 14.60 -4.16 15.37
CA ASP A 99 15.66 -3.55 16.16
C ASP A 99 15.26 -2.14 16.64
N ASP A 100 16.02 -1.57 17.59
CA ASP A 100 15.80 -0.21 18.08
C ASP A 100 16.11 0.83 16.97
N PRO A 101 15.12 1.64 16.56
CA PRO A 101 15.29 2.65 15.51
C PRO A 101 16.27 3.77 15.85
N ALA A 102 16.63 3.97 17.13
CA ALA A 102 17.57 5.02 17.54
C ALA A 102 19.04 4.71 17.18
N LEU A 103 19.33 3.52 16.66
CA LEU A 103 20.67 3.08 16.29
C LEU A 103 21.02 3.58 14.87
N ALA A 104 22.26 4.08 14.70
CA ALA A 104 22.89 4.52 13.42
C ALA A 104 22.86 6.02 13.05
N GLY A 105 22.62 6.94 13.98
CA GLY A 105 22.77 8.38 13.72
C GLY A 105 21.75 8.94 12.71
N VAL A 106 20.65 8.21 12.53
CA VAL A 106 19.46 8.60 11.77
C VAL A 106 18.27 8.68 12.72
N GLU A 107 17.36 9.60 12.46
CA GLU A 107 16.11 9.73 13.21
C GLU A 107 15.00 9.01 12.44
N ILE A 108 14.32 8.08 13.12
CA ILE A 108 13.25 7.27 12.54
C ILE A 108 12.01 7.47 13.40
N GLU A 109 10.99 8.08 12.81
CA GLU A 109 9.70 8.31 13.44
C GLU A 109 8.60 7.50 12.75
N ARG A 110 7.61 7.07 13.54
CA ARG A 110 6.41 6.44 13.00
C ARG A 110 5.49 7.49 12.39
N LEU A 111 4.80 7.10 11.32
CA LEU A 111 3.81 7.95 10.68
C LEU A 111 2.45 7.75 11.38
N ASP A 112 2.13 8.66 12.29
CA ASP A 112 0.83 8.71 12.99
C ASP A 112 -0.29 9.32 12.13
#